data_AF-A0A2V6FZZ1-F1
#
_entry.id   AF-A0A2V6FZZ1-F1
#
_cell.length_a   1.000
_cell.length_b   1.000
_cell.length_c   1.000
_cell.angle_alpha   90.00
_cell.angle_beta   90.00
_cell.angle_gamma   90.00
#
_symmetry.space_group_name_H-M   'P 1'
#
loop_
_entity.id
_entity.type
_entity.pdbx_description
1 polymer ?
#
loop_
_entity_poly.entity_id
_entity_poly.type
_entity_poly.pdbx_seq_one_letter_code
_entity_poly.pdbx_strand_id
1 'polypeptide(L)'
;FFSEETIAWMTTPLSNGFDRVFQIPTSFSAGFMKDARETARRMFGPSRTSFGHPGAGGCIAFADTENKTAFAYVMNQMEQSVLPTEKSLRLVDTIYL
;
A
#
# COMPACT_ATOMS: atom_id res chain seq x y z
N PHE A 1 -20.37 -3.74 -5.87
CA PHE A 1 -18.92 -3.54 -5.64
C PHE A 1 -18.37 -2.78 -6.84
N PHE A 2 -17.41 -1.87 -6.65
CA PHE A 2 -17.11 -0.68 -7.47
C PHE A 2 -17.15 -0.83 -9.01
N SER A 3 -17.54 0.25 -9.72
CA SER A 3 -17.47 0.29 -11.19
C SER A 3 -16.01 0.27 -11.68
N GLU A 4 -15.80 -0.11 -12.94
CA GLU A 4 -14.47 -0.06 -13.56
C GLU A 4 -13.84 1.34 -13.47
N GLU A 5 -14.65 2.39 -13.66
CA GLU A 5 -14.23 3.78 -13.48
C GLU A 5 -13.75 4.06 -12.06
N THR A 6 -14.49 3.61 -11.05
CA THR A 6 -14.09 3.79 -9.65
C THR A 6 -12.81 3.02 -9.34
N ILE A 7 -12.66 1.80 -9.84
CA ILE A 7 -11.41 1.04 -9.71
C ILE A 7 -10.25 1.79 -10.37
N ALA A 8 -10.46 2.38 -11.55
CA ALA A 8 -9.43 3.17 -12.22
C ALA A 8 -8.99 4.38 -11.37
N TRP A 9 -9.90 5.05 -10.67
CA TRP A 9 -9.54 6.11 -9.71
C TRP A 9 -8.75 5.58 -8.51
N MET A 10 -9.06 4.38 -8.02
CA MET A 10 -8.32 3.74 -6.92
C MET A 10 -6.90 3.34 -7.33
N THR A 11 -6.70 2.90 -8.58
CA THR A 11 -5.42 2.34 -9.03
C THR A 11 -4.49 3.39 -9.66
N THR A 12 -5.02 4.52 -10.14
CA THR A 12 -4.24 5.53 -10.89
C THR A 12 -3.65 6.58 -9.95
N PRO A 13 -2.32 6.77 -9.91
CA PRO A 13 -1.71 7.85 -9.13
C PRO A 13 -2.20 9.24 -9.57
N LEU A 14 -2.66 10.03 -8.61
CA LEU A 14 -2.95 11.47 -8.76
C LEU A 14 -1.76 12.33 -8.32
N SER A 15 -0.95 11.82 -7.39
CA SER A 15 0.32 12.44 -6.99
C SER A 15 1.40 11.38 -6.85
N ASN A 16 2.63 11.75 -7.19
CA ASN A 16 3.81 10.90 -7.05
C ASN A 16 5.03 11.80 -6.95
N GLY A 17 5.77 11.71 -5.84
CA GLY A 17 6.95 12.55 -5.62
C GLY A 17 7.39 12.58 -4.17
N PHE A 18 8.24 13.55 -3.84
CA PHE A 18 8.76 13.70 -2.48
C PHE A 18 7.70 14.29 -1.55
N ASP A 19 7.32 13.53 -0.53
CA ASP A 19 6.36 13.94 0.49
C ASP A 19 7.00 14.94 1.45
N ARG A 20 6.35 16.09 1.66
CA ARG A 20 6.88 17.14 2.54
C ARG A 20 6.70 16.84 4.03
N VAL A 21 5.83 15.90 4.38
CA VAL A 21 5.54 15.49 5.76
C VAL A 21 6.33 14.23 6.10
N PHE A 22 6.19 13.17 5.29
CA PHE A 22 6.94 11.93 5.50
C PHE A 22 8.43 12.04 5.14
N GLN A 23 8.81 13.06 4.34
CA GLN A 23 10.19 13.29 3.88
C GLN A 23 10.78 12.09 3.12
N ILE A 24 9.94 11.37 2.36
CA ILE A 24 10.31 10.24 1.50
C ILE A 24 9.50 10.30 0.20
N PRO A 25 9.90 9.57 -0.86
CA PRO A 25 9.04 9.38 -2.02
C PRO A 25 7.73 8.66 -1.65
N THR A 26 6.59 9.26 -1.99
CA THR A 26 5.25 8.68 -1.82
C THR A 26 4.44 8.82 -3.11
N SER A 27 3.39 8.00 -3.22
CA SER A 27 2.43 8.03 -4.32
C SER A 27 1.02 7.82 -3.77
N PHE A 28 0.06 8.59 -4.29
CA PHE A 28 -1.33 8.49 -3.86
C PHE A 28 -2.26 8.53 -5.08
N SER A 29 -3.31 7.72 -5.03
CA SER A 29 -4.47 7.79 -5.92
C SER A 29 -5.64 8.48 -5.21
N ALA A 30 -6.87 8.30 -5.70
CA ALA A 30 -8.08 8.83 -5.05
C ALA A 30 -8.34 8.13 -3.70
N GLY A 31 -7.67 8.58 -2.64
CA GLY A 31 -7.88 8.12 -1.25
C GLY A 31 -7.01 6.94 -0.80
N PHE A 32 -6.13 6.41 -1.67
CA PHE A 32 -5.26 5.28 -1.34
C PHE A 32 -3.79 5.64 -1.51
N MET A 33 -2.95 5.09 -0.63
CA MET A 33 -1.51 5.09 -0.80
C MET A 33 -1.12 4.01 -1.83
N LYS A 34 -0.07 4.32 -2.59
CA LYS A 34 0.57 3.44 -3.57
C LYS A 34 2.07 3.42 -3.33
N ASP A 35 2.74 2.36 -3.80
CA ASP A 35 4.21 2.33 -3.81
C ASP A 35 4.74 3.35 -4.83
N ALA A 36 5.64 4.23 -4.40
CA ALA A 36 6.18 5.28 -5.26
C ALA A 36 7.04 4.70 -6.39
N ARG A 37 7.01 5.31 -7.57
CA ARG A 37 7.70 4.76 -8.75
C ARG A 37 9.22 4.77 -8.62
N GLU A 38 9.73 5.68 -7.80
CA GLU A 38 11.15 5.96 -7.58
C GLU A 38 11.76 5.09 -6.47
N THR A 39 10.95 4.28 -5.77
CA THR A 39 11.43 3.42 -4.68
C THR A 39 11.37 1.94 -5.04
N ALA A 40 12.34 1.18 -4.56
CA ALA A 40 12.32 -0.28 -4.61
C ALA A 40 11.42 -0.89 -3.53
N ARG A 41 10.95 -0.09 -2.55
CA ARG A 41 10.07 -0.55 -1.48
C ARG A 41 8.72 -0.97 -2.07
N ARG A 42 8.28 -2.18 -1.72
CA ARG A 42 6.96 -2.72 -2.07
C ARG A 42 6.21 -3.04 -0.80
N MET A 43 5.14 -2.30 -0.52
CA MET A 43 4.30 -2.52 0.66
C MET A 43 3.02 -3.29 0.32
N PHE A 44 2.57 -3.19 -0.93
CA PHE A 44 1.24 -3.68 -1.36
C PHE A 44 1.33 -4.84 -2.36
N GLY A 45 2.35 -5.68 -2.20
CA GLY A 45 2.61 -6.81 -3.10
C GLY A 45 3.40 -6.43 -4.37
N PRO A 46 3.45 -7.31 -5.38
CA PRO A 46 4.30 -7.15 -6.55
C PRO A 46 3.70 -6.24 -7.64
N SER A 47 2.38 -6.03 -7.65
CA SER A 47 1.68 -5.31 -8.72
C SER A 47 1.71 -3.80 -8.55
N ARG A 48 1.84 -3.07 -9.67
CA ARG A 48 1.84 -1.59 -9.68
C ARG A 48 0.43 -1.00 -9.56
N THR A 49 -0.58 -1.79 -9.89
CA THR A 49 -1.98 -1.42 -9.75
C THR A 49 -2.49 -1.55 -8.32
N SER A 50 -1.76 -2.22 -7.43
CA SER A 50 -2.12 -2.32 -6.01
C SER A 50 -2.36 -0.96 -5.36
N PHE A 51 -3.34 -0.93 -4.47
CA PHE A 51 -3.75 0.25 -3.72
C PHE A 51 -4.20 -0.13 -2.31
N GLY A 52 -3.89 0.71 -1.33
CA GLY A 52 -4.18 0.40 0.06
C GLY A 52 -3.79 1.53 0.99
N HIS A 53 -3.57 1.20 2.25
CA HIS A 53 -3.07 2.17 3.22
C HIS A 53 -2.34 1.47 4.38
N PRO A 54 -1.14 1.92 4.76
CA PRO A 54 -0.52 1.54 6.02
C PRO A 54 -1.08 2.38 7.16
N GLY A 55 -1.13 1.85 8.37
CA GLY A 55 -1.45 2.62 9.57
C GLY A 55 -0.28 2.64 10.54
N ALA A 56 -0.23 3.72 11.33
CA ALA A 56 0.77 3.87 12.39
C ALA A 56 0.72 2.66 13.34
N GLY A 57 1.88 2.23 13.80
CA GLY A 57 2.03 1.01 14.59
C GLY A 57 2.37 -0.22 13.78
N GLY A 58 2.11 -0.25 12.47
CA GLY A 58 2.46 -1.35 11.56
C GLY A 58 1.29 -2.11 10.91
N CYS A 59 0.05 -1.63 11.02
CA CYS A 59 -1.09 -2.26 10.33
C CYS A 59 -1.05 -1.90 8.84
N ILE A 60 -1.65 -2.73 8.01
CA ILE A 60 -1.72 -2.49 6.57
C ILE A 60 -2.92 -3.23 5.98
N ALA A 61 -3.60 -2.60 5.04
CA ALA A 61 -4.60 -3.26 4.20
C ALA A 61 -4.44 -2.78 2.75
N PHE A 62 -4.61 -3.69 1.79
CA PHE A 62 -4.55 -3.36 0.37
C PHE A 62 -5.30 -4.38 -0.49
N ALA A 63 -5.51 -4.00 -1.74
CA ALA A 63 -6.01 -4.86 -2.80
C ALA A 63 -5.07 -4.80 -4.01
N ASP A 64 -4.88 -5.95 -4.64
CA ASP A 64 -4.14 -6.17 -5.88
C ASP A 64 -5.10 -6.78 -6.90
N THR A 65 -5.51 -5.97 -7.87
CA THR A 65 -6.50 -6.35 -8.87
C THR A 65 -5.94 -7.28 -9.93
N GLU A 66 -4.62 -7.28 -10.17
CA GLU A 66 -3.96 -8.17 -11.14
C GLU A 66 -3.90 -9.60 -10.60
N ASN A 67 -3.48 -9.77 -9.35
CA ASN A 67 -3.40 -11.07 -8.70
C ASN A 67 -4.71 -11.48 -7.99
N LYS A 68 -5.78 -10.67 -8.13
CA LYS A 68 -7.10 -10.90 -7.50
C LYS A 68 -7.02 -11.21 -6.01
N THR A 69 -6.11 -10.53 -5.33
CA THR A 69 -5.78 -10.78 -3.93
C THR A 69 -6.03 -9.51 -3.12
N ALA A 70 -6.62 -9.67 -1.94
CA ALA A 70 -6.75 -8.60 -0.96
C ALA A 70 -6.23 -9.11 0.38
N PHE A 71 -5.56 -8.23 1.13
CA PHE A 71 -4.90 -8.59 2.37
C PHE A 71 -5.06 -7.50 3.41
N ALA A 72 -5.17 -7.91 4.67
CA ALA A 72 -5.10 -7.01 5.81
C ALA A 72 -4.33 -7.67 6.97
N TYR A 73 -3.40 -6.91 7.55
CA TYR A 73 -2.75 -7.23 8.81
C TYR A 73 -3.15 -6.20 9.85
N VAL A 74 -3.69 -6.68 10.96
CA VAL A 74 -4.17 -5.88 12.09
C VAL A 74 -3.59 -6.46 13.37
N MET A 75 -3.18 -5.59 14.28
CA MET A 75 -2.53 -5.94 15.54
C MET A 75 -2.87 -4.90 16.61
N ASN A 76 -2.76 -5.32 17.87
CA ASN A 76 -2.99 -4.47 19.04
C ASN A 76 -1.68 -3.98 19.70
N GLN A 77 -0.54 -4.59 19.37
CA GLN A 77 0.77 -4.16 19.83
C GLN A 77 1.42 -3.28 18.75
N MET A 78 1.38 -1.97 18.94
CA MET A 78 2.01 -1.00 18.03
C MET A 78 3.54 -1.04 18.15
N GLU A 79 4.21 -0.90 17.02
CA GLU A 79 5.65 -0.59 16.92
C GLU A 79 5.85 0.91 16.64
N GLN A 80 7.04 1.46 16.91
CA GLN A 80 7.34 2.86 16.65
C GLN A 80 7.65 3.11 15.16
N SER A 81 6.62 2.96 14.32
CA SER A 81 6.70 3.20 12.87
C SER A 81 5.39 3.77 12.33
N VAL A 82 5.50 4.69 11.37
CA VAL A 82 4.35 5.24 10.62
C VAL A 82 4.05 4.47 9.33
N LEU A 83 4.94 3.54 8.96
CA LEU A 83 4.83 2.67 7.79
C LEU A 83 4.85 1.19 8.22
N PRO A 84 4.51 0.23 7.34
CA PRO A 84 4.53 -1.19 7.65
C PRO A 84 5.92 -1.63 8.11
N THR A 85 5.95 -2.58 9.05
CA THR A 85 7.17 -3.13 9.61
C THR A 85 7.42 -4.55 9.10
N GLU A 86 8.54 -5.16 9.49
CA GLU A 86 8.94 -6.49 9.02
C GLU A 86 7.86 -7.54 9.28
N LYS A 87 7.14 -7.46 10.41
CA LYS A 87 6.07 -8.42 10.75
C LYS A 87 4.97 -8.46 9.70
N SER A 88 4.46 -7.28 9.30
CA SER A 88 3.43 -7.20 8.27
C SER A 88 3.99 -7.53 6.89
N LEU A 89 5.19 -7.04 6.56
CA LEU A 89 5.77 -7.20 5.22
C LEU A 89 6.12 -8.66 4.91
N ARG A 90 6.61 -9.43 5.89
CA ARG A 90 6.86 -10.87 5.71
C ARG A 90 5.58 -11.66 5.38
N LEU A 91 4.44 -11.27 5.94
CA LEU A 91 3.16 -11.87 5.60
C LEU A 91 2.72 -11.46 4.19
N VAL A 92 2.91 -10.19 3.83
CA VAL A 92 2.65 -9.72 2.45
C VAL A 92 3.49 -10.52 1.45
N ASP A 93 4.78 -10.71 1.68
CA ASP A 93 5.63 -11.49 0.77
C ASP A 93 5.15 -12.94 0.66
N THR A 94 4.74 -13.54 1.79
CA THR A 94 4.32 -14.96 1.84
C THR A 94 3.05 -15.23 1.04
N ILE A 95 2.11 -14.29 0.95
CA ILE A 95 0.86 -14.49 0.20
C ILE A 95 1.03 -14.42 -1.32
N TYR A 96 2.23 -14.11 -1.81
CA TYR A 96 2.58 -14.06 -3.23
C TYR A 96 3.60 -15.13 -3.67
N LEU A 97 3.97 -16.05 -2.78
CA LEU A 97 4.75 -17.25 -3.10
C LEU A 97 3.85 -18.32 -3.72
#